data_AF-A0A1H7X1C5-F1
#
_entry.id   AF-A0A1H7X1C5-F1
#
_cell.length_a   1.000
_cell.length_b   1.000
_cell.length_c   1.000
_cell.angle_alpha   90.00
_cell.angle_beta   90.00
_cell.angle_gamma   90.00
#
_symmetry.space_group_name_H-M   'P 1'
#
loop_
_entity.id
_entity.type
_entity.pdbx_description
1 polymer ?
#
loop_
_entity_poly.entity_id
_entity_poly.type
_entity_poly.pdbx_seq_one_letter_code
_entity_poly.pdbx_strand_id
1 'polypeptide(L)'
;MRTFIVGDETKLKALSEKLLLANLSQVRSEAALKALQEANPHADLNKLARGTVLFVPDAPGFKVSTTNSATEGPLAALQDLLDQALRLALEETSAGNSARLADQDQTVKAFDDGAVKKAISDPTIGPQIREGVDAVRKGFEVDRELAARAEKNITDVGRAAIAKLNELGKTFG
;
A
#
# COMPACT_ATOMS: atom_id res chain seq x y z
N MET A 1 18.76 -13.73 -20.92
CA MET A 1 18.53 -12.34 -21.37
C MET A 1 17.52 -11.74 -20.41
N ARG A 2 17.76 -10.50 -19.92
CA ARG A 2 17.00 -9.90 -18.82
C ARG A 2 16.46 -8.53 -19.23
N THR A 3 15.44 -8.04 -18.54
CA THR A 3 14.79 -6.77 -18.86
C THR A 3 15.09 -5.76 -17.76
N PHE A 4 15.40 -4.51 -18.11
CA PHE A 4 15.65 -3.40 -17.19
C PHE A 4 14.78 -2.22 -17.59
N ILE A 5 14.05 -1.63 -16.63
CA ILE A 5 13.24 -0.43 -16.86
C ILE A 5 14.02 0.76 -16.30
N VAL A 6 14.29 1.75 -17.16
CA VAL A 6 14.99 2.97 -16.77
C VAL A 6 14.14 3.76 -15.79
N GLY A 7 14.67 3.99 -14.58
CA GLY A 7 14.06 4.83 -13.55
C GLY A 7 14.50 6.28 -13.73
N ASP A 8 15.15 6.82 -12.70
CA ASP A 8 15.69 8.19 -12.72
C ASP A 8 17.09 8.26 -13.39
N GLU A 9 17.67 7.10 -13.76
CA GLU A 9 19.01 6.99 -14.37
C GLU A 9 18.96 7.21 -15.88
N THR A 10 18.62 8.43 -16.28
CA THR A 10 18.50 8.85 -17.69
C THR A 10 19.84 8.98 -18.43
N LYS A 11 20.97 8.77 -17.74
CA LYS A 11 22.34 8.95 -18.27
C LYS A 11 23.10 7.62 -18.30
N LEU A 12 23.84 7.42 -19.40
CA LEU A 12 24.69 6.24 -19.64
C LEU A 12 25.64 5.92 -18.49
N LYS A 13 26.23 6.93 -17.85
CA LYS A 13 27.16 6.74 -16.72
C LYS A 13 26.46 6.11 -15.51
N ALA A 14 25.33 6.66 -15.10
CA ALA A 14 24.54 6.13 -13.97
C ALA A 14 23.98 4.74 -14.29
N LEU A 15 23.57 4.51 -15.54
CA LEU A 15 23.15 3.19 -16.03
C LEU A 15 24.31 2.19 -15.99
N SER A 16 25.52 2.57 -16.41
CA SER A 16 26.69 1.70 -16.41
C SER A 16 27.15 1.32 -15.01
N GLU A 17 27.12 2.26 -14.05
CA GLU A 17 27.42 1.99 -12.64
C GLU A 17 26.41 1.03 -12.01
N LYS A 18 25.14 1.12 -12.43
CA LYS A 18 24.10 0.17 -12.04
C LYS A 18 24.24 -1.17 -12.74
N LEU A 19 24.46 -1.24 -14.05
CA LEU A 19 24.40 -2.48 -14.81
C LEU A 19 25.71 -3.28 -14.83
N LEU A 20 26.87 -2.64 -14.64
CA LEU A 20 28.19 -3.27 -14.78
C LEU A 20 28.85 -3.54 -13.42
N LEU A 21 29.65 -4.61 -13.35
CA LEU A 21 30.44 -4.94 -12.15
C LEU A 21 31.48 -3.85 -11.86
N ALA A 22 31.65 -3.50 -10.57
CA ALA A 22 32.50 -2.38 -10.14
C ALA A 22 34.00 -2.55 -10.47
N ASN A 23 34.45 -3.78 -10.75
CA ASN A 23 35.86 -4.13 -10.95
C ASN A 23 36.20 -4.52 -12.41
N LEU A 24 35.49 -3.97 -13.39
CA LEU A 24 35.79 -4.24 -14.80
C LEU A 24 36.92 -3.34 -15.31
N SER A 25 37.84 -3.94 -16.06
CA SER A 25 38.79 -3.15 -16.85
C SER A 25 38.05 -2.35 -17.92
N GLN A 26 38.61 -1.20 -18.31
CA GLN A 26 38.02 -0.29 -19.29
C GLN A 26 37.61 -1.00 -20.59
N VAL A 27 38.43 -1.93 -21.06
CA VAL A 27 38.18 -2.77 -22.24
C VAL A 27 36.93 -3.66 -22.08
N ARG A 28 36.69 -4.19 -20.88
CA ARG A 28 35.52 -5.04 -20.62
C ARG A 28 34.24 -4.23 -20.44
N SER A 29 34.34 -3.02 -19.89
CA SER A 29 33.21 -2.10 -19.79
C SER A 29 32.73 -1.63 -21.17
N GLU A 30 33.66 -1.32 -22.08
CA GLU A 30 33.34 -0.96 -23.47
C GLU A 30 32.71 -2.13 -24.24
N ALA A 31 33.23 -3.34 -24.07
CA ALA A 31 32.64 -4.54 -24.66
C ALA A 31 31.21 -4.81 -24.15
N ALA A 32 30.97 -4.61 -22.85
CA ALA A 32 29.65 -4.75 -22.25
C ALA A 32 28.67 -3.68 -22.76
N LEU A 33 29.09 -2.41 -22.86
CA LEU A 33 28.25 -1.35 -23.43
C LEU A 33 27.90 -1.62 -24.90
N LYS A 34 28.85 -2.13 -25.68
CA LYS A 34 28.60 -2.53 -27.06
C LYS A 34 27.59 -3.67 -27.15
N ALA A 35 27.71 -4.69 -26.30
CA ALA A 35 26.74 -5.78 -26.23
C ALA A 35 25.34 -5.29 -25.79
N LEU A 36 25.27 -4.29 -24.90
CA LEU A 36 24.00 -3.67 -24.49
C LEU A 36 23.36 -2.89 -25.63
N GLN A 37 24.16 -2.18 -26.44
CA GLN A 37 23.70 -1.44 -27.61
C GLN A 37 23.22 -2.39 -28.72
N GLU A 38 23.93 -3.49 -28.95
CA GLU A 38 23.54 -4.54 -29.90
C GLU A 38 22.23 -5.22 -29.50
N ALA A 39 21.99 -5.41 -28.19
CA ALA A 39 20.73 -5.95 -27.67
C ALA A 39 19.57 -4.94 -27.70
N ASN A 40 19.84 -3.63 -27.85
CA ASN A 40 18.84 -2.56 -27.81
C ASN A 40 19.00 -1.57 -28.96
N PRO A 41 18.82 -1.98 -30.22
CA PRO A 41 18.91 -1.07 -31.36
C PRO A 41 17.84 0.03 -31.34
N HIS A 42 16.77 -0.15 -30.56
CA HIS A 42 15.66 0.80 -30.39
C HIS A 42 15.90 1.88 -29.32
N ALA A 43 16.93 1.74 -28.48
CA ALA A 43 17.18 2.66 -27.37
C ALA A 43 18.47 3.46 -27.57
N ASP A 44 18.39 4.79 -27.47
CA ASP A 44 19.58 5.64 -27.40
C ASP A 44 20.11 5.64 -25.96
N LEU A 45 21.20 4.89 -25.74
CA LEU A 45 21.82 4.76 -24.41
C LEU A 45 22.35 6.09 -23.86
N ASN A 46 22.57 7.11 -24.71
CA ASN A 46 22.99 8.45 -24.28
C ASN A 46 21.83 9.34 -23.83
N LYS A 47 20.59 8.98 -24.20
CA LYS A 47 19.36 9.74 -23.93
C LYS A 47 18.23 8.79 -23.58
N LEU A 48 18.33 8.16 -22.41
CA LEU A 48 17.30 7.24 -21.94
C LEU A 48 16.17 8.02 -21.28
N ALA A 49 14.94 7.80 -21.76
CA ALA A 49 13.76 8.31 -21.09
C ALA A 49 13.40 7.39 -19.91
N ARG A 50 12.84 7.98 -18.85
CA ARG A 50 12.25 7.20 -17.77
C ARG A 50 11.13 6.31 -18.34
N GLY A 51 11.11 5.05 -17.95
CA GLY A 51 10.19 4.04 -18.47
C GLY A 51 10.68 3.31 -19.73
N THR A 52 11.84 3.67 -20.30
CA THR A 52 12.42 2.90 -21.42
C THR A 52 12.82 1.51 -20.95
N VAL A 53 12.45 0.50 -21.76
CA VAL A 53 12.75 -0.91 -21.51
C VAL A 53 14.02 -1.30 -22.27
N LEU A 54 15.02 -1.79 -21.52
CA LEU A 54 16.30 -2.27 -22.04
C LEU A 54 16.43 -3.78 -21.83
N PHE A 55 16.91 -4.48 -22.85
CA PHE A 55 17.29 -5.88 -22.83
C PHE A 55 18.77 -6.01 -22.48
N VAL A 56 19.06 -6.61 -21.33
CA VAL A 56 20.43 -6.81 -20.86
C VAL A 56 20.85 -8.26 -21.17
N PRO A 57 21.92 -8.47 -21.96
CA PRO A 57 22.44 -9.80 -22.24
C PRO A 57 23.15 -10.40 -21.03
N ASP A 58 23.03 -11.71 -20.84
CA ASP A 58 23.73 -12.44 -19.77
C ASP A 58 25.20 -12.68 -20.19
N ALA A 59 25.99 -11.62 -20.15
CA ALA A 59 27.41 -11.64 -20.51
C ALA A 59 28.31 -11.39 -19.29
N PRO A 60 29.55 -11.92 -19.28
CA PRO A 60 30.50 -11.70 -18.19
C PRO A 60 30.90 -10.22 -18.14
N GLY A 61 30.33 -9.48 -17.19
CA GLY A 61 30.51 -8.04 -17.04
C GLY A 61 29.26 -7.32 -16.53
N PHE A 62 28.08 -7.89 -16.72
CA PHE A 62 26.87 -7.35 -16.13
C PHE A 62 26.71 -7.83 -14.69
N LYS A 63 26.34 -6.91 -13.79
CA LYS A 63 25.93 -7.24 -12.43
C LYS A 63 24.68 -8.10 -12.52
N VAL A 64 24.74 -9.29 -11.93
CA VAL A 64 23.59 -10.19 -11.83
C VAL A 64 22.51 -9.61 -10.88
N SER A 65 22.89 -8.69 -9.99
CA SER A 65 22.06 -8.19 -8.89
C SER A 65 21.45 -6.79 -9.11
N THR A 66 21.64 -6.14 -10.26
CA THR A 66 21.19 -4.75 -10.45
C THR A 66 20.52 -4.48 -11.79
N THR A 67 20.48 -5.48 -12.67
CA THR A 67 19.35 -5.58 -13.59
C THR A 67 18.18 -6.06 -12.75
N ASN A 68 17.21 -5.18 -12.50
CA ASN A 68 15.86 -5.58 -12.12
C ASN A 68 15.23 -6.37 -13.29
N SER A 69 15.77 -7.56 -13.58
CA SER A 69 14.94 -8.74 -13.74
C SER A 69 13.84 -8.58 -12.71
N ALA A 70 12.58 -8.63 -13.10
CA ALA A 70 11.42 -8.45 -12.23
C ALA A 70 11.32 -9.57 -11.17
N THR A 71 12.41 -9.85 -10.46
CA THR A 71 12.68 -11.00 -9.60
C THR A 71 13.66 -10.67 -8.47
N GLU A 72 14.15 -9.43 -8.31
CA GLU A 72 14.55 -8.89 -6.98
C GLU A 72 13.45 -7.95 -6.46
N GLY A 73 12.48 -8.42 -5.68
CA GLY A 73 11.37 -9.21 -6.20
C GLY A 73 10.09 -8.35 -6.26
N PRO A 74 9.24 -8.46 -7.30
CA PRO A 74 7.94 -7.76 -7.40
C PRO A 74 7.03 -8.08 -6.21
N LEU A 75 7.31 -9.20 -5.53
CA LEU A 75 6.64 -9.59 -4.31
C LEU A 75 7.00 -8.70 -3.11
N ALA A 76 8.24 -8.24 -2.97
CA ALA A 76 8.64 -7.32 -1.90
C ALA A 76 8.02 -5.93 -2.11
N ALA A 77 8.03 -5.42 -3.35
CA ALA A 77 7.33 -4.20 -3.70
C ALA A 77 5.80 -4.31 -3.50
N LEU A 78 5.22 -5.48 -3.79
CA LEU A 78 3.81 -5.77 -3.52
C LEU A 78 3.52 -5.82 -2.01
N GLN A 79 4.43 -6.39 -1.22
CA GLN A 79 4.33 -6.40 0.25
C GLN A 79 4.33 -4.98 0.81
N ASP A 80 5.27 -4.13 0.37
CA ASP A 80 5.35 -2.73 0.80
C ASP A 80 4.09 -1.94 0.41
N LEU A 81 3.57 -2.14 -0.81
CA LEU A 81 2.33 -1.50 -1.25
C LEU A 81 1.12 -1.99 -0.45
N LEU A 82 1.06 -3.29 -0.15
CA LEU A 82 -0.03 -3.86 0.63
C LEU A 82 0.00 -3.34 2.08
N ASP A 83 1.18 -3.26 2.69
CA ASP A 83 1.37 -2.73 4.04
C ASP A 83 0.94 -1.26 4.12
N GLN A 84 1.37 -0.44 3.15
CA GLN A 84 0.95 0.96 3.05
C GLN A 84 -0.57 1.11 2.85
N ALA A 85 -1.17 0.32 1.96
CA ALA A 85 -2.60 0.36 1.70
C ALA A 85 -3.42 -0.06 2.92
N LEU A 86 -3.00 -1.11 3.64
CA LEU A 86 -3.65 -1.56 4.87
C LEU A 86 -3.55 -0.52 5.98
N ARG A 87 -2.39 0.13 6.12
CA ARG A 87 -2.18 1.19 7.09
C ARG A 87 -3.07 2.39 6.80
N LEU A 88 -3.13 2.84 5.55
CA LEU A 88 -4.02 3.93 5.13
C LEU A 88 -5.49 3.56 5.39
N ALA A 89 -5.91 2.35 5.01
CA ALA A 89 -7.27 1.88 5.26
C ALA A 89 -7.62 1.85 6.76
N LEU A 90 -6.67 1.46 7.62
CA LEU A 90 -6.85 1.46 9.07
C LEU A 90 -6.92 2.89 9.63
N GLU A 91 -6.03 3.78 9.18
CA GLU A 91 -6.03 5.19 9.58
C GLU A 91 -7.34 5.89 9.17
N GLU A 92 -7.82 5.70 7.94
CA GLU A 92 -9.09 6.26 7.47
C GLU A 92 -10.29 5.67 8.22
N THR A 93 -10.31 4.34 8.43
CA THR A 93 -11.40 3.67 9.13
C THR A 93 -11.48 4.12 10.59
N SER A 94 -10.34 4.17 11.29
CA SER A 94 -10.29 4.60 12.70
C SER A 94 -10.64 6.08 12.87
N ALA A 95 -10.19 6.95 11.95
CA ALA A 95 -10.58 8.35 11.95
C ALA A 95 -12.08 8.54 11.70
N GLY A 96 -12.65 7.82 10.72
CA GLY A 96 -14.09 7.85 10.42
C GLY A 96 -14.94 7.30 11.58
N ASN A 97 -14.49 6.22 12.22
CA ASN A 97 -15.15 5.66 13.40
C ASN A 97 -15.09 6.64 14.58
N SER A 98 -13.95 7.29 14.82
CA SER A 98 -13.80 8.29 15.87
C SER A 98 -14.73 9.48 15.69
N ALA A 99 -14.87 9.98 14.46
CA ALA A 99 -15.82 11.05 14.14
C ALA A 99 -17.28 10.61 14.39
N ARG A 100 -17.65 9.41 13.94
CA ARG A 100 -18.98 8.84 14.19
C ARG A 100 -19.27 8.66 15.68
N LEU A 101 -18.30 8.19 16.46
CA LEU A 101 -18.44 8.04 17.92
C LEU A 101 -18.68 9.40 18.59
N ALA A 102 -17.98 10.44 18.15
CA ALA A 102 -18.18 11.79 18.66
C ALA A 102 -19.60 12.31 18.35
N ASP A 103 -20.10 12.08 17.13
CA ASP A 103 -21.46 12.45 16.73
C ASP A 103 -22.53 11.69 17.53
N GLN A 104 -22.31 10.39 17.75
CA GLN A 104 -23.18 9.56 18.60
C GLN A 104 -23.22 10.09 20.03
N ASP A 105 -22.06 10.41 20.62
CA ASP A 105 -21.98 10.95 21.97
C ASP A 105 -22.68 12.31 22.10
N GLN A 106 -22.55 13.18 21.08
CA GLN A 106 -23.30 14.44 21.04
C GLN A 106 -24.81 14.21 20.94
N THR A 107 -25.23 13.25 20.13
CA THR A 107 -26.65 12.89 19.98
C THR A 107 -27.21 12.33 21.29
N VAL A 108 -26.47 11.47 21.99
CA VAL A 108 -26.89 10.93 23.30
C VAL A 108 -26.98 12.06 24.33
N LYS A 109 -26.03 13.00 24.36
CA LYS A 109 -26.09 14.18 25.23
C LYS A 109 -27.29 15.07 24.92
N ALA A 110 -27.70 15.18 23.66
CA ALA A 110 -28.90 15.94 23.28
C ALA A 110 -30.18 15.32 23.86
N PHE A 111 -30.23 13.98 24.03
CA PHE A 111 -31.35 13.34 24.74
C PHE A 111 -31.41 13.67 26.22
N ASP A 112 -30.28 14.06 26.81
CA ASP A 112 -30.19 14.49 28.21
C ASP A 112 -30.52 15.97 28.40
N ASP A 113 -30.87 16.69 27.33
CA ASP A 113 -31.33 18.07 27.41
C ASP A 113 -32.66 18.18 28.19
N GLY A 114 -32.85 19.33 28.86
CA GLY A 114 -34.03 19.59 29.67
C GLY A 114 -35.35 19.51 28.89
N ALA A 115 -35.35 19.89 27.61
CA ALA A 115 -36.54 19.82 26.77
C ALA A 115 -36.93 18.37 26.45
N VAL A 116 -35.95 17.54 26.09
CA VAL A 116 -36.17 16.11 25.77
C VAL A 116 -36.56 15.34 27.02
N LYS A 117 -35.90 15.59 28.16
CA LYS A 117 -36.26 14.99 29.45
C LYS A 117 -37.70 15.31 29.87
N LYS A 118 -38.14 16.56 29.69
CA LYS A 118 -39.54 16.94 29.96
C LYS A 118 -40.51 16.19 29.07
N ALA A 119 -40.19 16.03 27.78
CA ALA A 119 -41.02 15.26 26.85
C ALA A 119 -41.07 13.77 27.20
N ILE A 120 -39.95 13.18 27.66
CA ILE A 120 -39.89 11.79 28.15
C ILE A 120 -40.73 11.59 29.43
N SER A 121 -40.86 12.63 30.26
CA SER A 121 -41.69 12.60 31.48
C SER A 121 -43.17 12.86 31.23
N ASP A 122 -43.58 13.24 30.01
CA ASP A 122 -44.99 13.46 29.67
C ASP A 122 -45.77 12.12 29.70
N PRO A 123 -46.91 12.03 30.40
CA PRO A 123 -47.64 10.77 30.52
C PRO A 123 -48.34 10.31 29.22
N THR A 124 -48.54 11.22 28.27
CA THR A 124 -49.25 10.99 27.01
C THR A 124 -48.30 10.57 25.89
N ILE A 125 -47.15 11.25 25.77
CA ILE A 125 -46.18 11.01 24.68
C ILE A 125 -44.85 10.42 25.16
N GLY A 126 -44.54 10.52 26.44
CA GLY A 126 -43.25 10.11 27.02
C GLY A 126 -42.88 8.64 26.82
N PRO A 127 -43.82 7.67 26.86
CA PRO A 127 -43.49 6.27 26.56
C PRO A 127 -42.92 6.07 25.15
N GLN A 128 -43.53 6.71 24.13
CA GLN A 128 -43.09 6.61 22.73
C GLN A 128 -41.73 7.29 22.52
N ILE A 129 -41.53 8.45 23.16
CA ILE A 129 -40.25 9.16 23.09
C ILE A 129 -39.14 8.37 23.77
N ARG A 130 -39.42 7.77 24.94
CA ARG A 130 -38.45 6.93 25.66
C ARG A 130 -38.05 5.72 24.82
N GLU A 131 -39.02 5.03 24.23
CA GLU A 131 -38.74 3.90 23.34
C GLU A 131 -37.86 4.30 22.15
N GLY A 132 -38.14 5.45 21.51
CA GLY A 132 -37.31 5.97 20.42
C GLY A 132 -35.88 6.30 20.86
N VAL A 133 -35.71 6.95 22.02
CA VAL A 133 -34.39 7.27 22.58
C VAL A 133 -33.61 6.00 22.93
N ASP A 134 -34.26 5.02 23.56
CA ASP A 134 -33.63 3.75 23.93
C ASP A 134 -33.25 2.94 22.68
N ALA A 135 -34.09 2.95 21.64
CA ALA A 135 -33.79 2.33 20.36
C ALA A 135 -32.56 2.96 19.67
N VAL A 136 -32.44 4.30 19.69
CA VAL A 136 -31.27 4.99 19.15
C VAL A 136 -30.01 4.66 19.97
N ARG A 137 -30.09 4.68 21.31
CA ARG A 137 -28.96 4.32 22.19
C ARG A 137 -28.46 2.90 21.90
N LYS A 138 -29.39 1.94 21.80
CA LYS A 138 -29.06 0.55 21.47
C LYS A 138 -28.48 0.41 20.05
N GLY A 139 -29.02 1.16 19.09
CA GLY A 139 -28.47 1.21 17.73
C GLY A 139 -27.02 1.68 17.71
N PHE A 140 -26.71 2.73 18.48
CA PHE A 140 -25.33 3.20 18.61
C PHE A 140 -24.42 2.16 19.24
N GLU A 141 -24.83 1.46 20.31
CA GLU A 141 -24.03 0.37 20.90
C GLU A 141 -23.67 -0.71 19.86
N VAL A 142 -24.63 -1.13 19.03
CA VAL A 142 -24.39 -2.07 17.93
C VAL A 142 -23.41 -1.50 16.91
N ASP A 143 -23.56 -0.24 16.53
CA ASP A 143 -22.64 0.43 15.60
C ASP A 143 -21.21 0.48 16.15
N ARG A 144 -21.03 0.70 17.48
CA ARG A 144 -19.70 0.68 18.12
C ARG A 144 -19.06 -0.68 18.04
N GLU A 145 -19.83 -1.74 18.28
CA GLU A 145 -19.33 -3.11 18.13
C GLU A 145 -18.96 -3.41 16.68
N LEU A 146 -19.78 -2.99 15.71
CA LEU A 146 -19.50 -3.19 14.29
C LEU A 146 -18.25 -2.43 13.84
N ALA A 147 -18.07 -1.20 14.32
CA ALA A 147 -16.87 -0.40 14.08
C ALA A 147 -15.59 -1.10 14.60
N ALA A 148 -15.62 -1.55 15.86
CA ALA A 148 -14.51 -2.29 16.46
C ALA A 148 -14.21 -3.61 15.71
N ARG A 149 -15.25 -4.32 15.26
CA ARG A 149 -15.10 -5.53 14.44
C ARG A 149 -14.52 -5.22 13.06
N ALA A 150 -14.90 -4.12 12.43
CA ALA A 150 -14.35 -3.71 11.13
C ALA A 150 -12.83 -3.43 11.22
N GLU A 151 -12.38 -2.69 12.23
CA GLU A 151 -10.95 -2.42 12.46
C GLU A 151 -10.16 -3.72 12.72
N LYS A 152 -10.73 -4.61 13.54
CA LYS A 152 -10.14 -5.92 13.80
C LYS A 152 -10.05 -6.75 12.52
N ASN A 153 -11.09 -6.76 11.70
CA ASN A 153 -11.12 -7.51 10.43
C ASN A 153 -10.06 -6.99 9.45
N ILE A 154 -9.88 -5.67 9.32
CA ILE A 154 -8.84 -5.09 8.45
C ILE A 154 -7.45 -5.56 8.93
N THR A 155 -7.22 -5.54 10.24
CA THR A 155 -5.95 -6.00 10.84
C THR A 155 -5.71 -7.49 10.61
N ASP A 156 -6.72 -8.33 10.83
CA ASP A 156 -6.62 -9.79 10.70
C ASP A 156 -6.44 -10.21 9.23
N VAL A 157 -7.23 -9.64 8.31
CA VAL A 157 -7.10 -9.86 6.87
C VAL A 157 -5.76 -9.36 6.36
N GLY A 158 -5.33 -8.18 6.81
CA GLY A 158 -4.04 -7.61 6.44
C GLY A 158 -2.87 -8.51 6.86
N ARG A 159 -2.89 -8.99 8.12
CA ARG A 159 -1.89 -9.93 8.62
C ARG A 159 -1.89 -11.24 7.83
N ALA A 160 -3.06 -11.79 7.52
CA ALA A 160 -3.18 -13.03 6.75
C ALA A 160 -2.65 -12.86 5.32
N ALA A 161 -2.93 -11.72 4.67
CA ALA A 161 -2.44 -11.43 3.33
C ALA A 161 -0.91 -11.28 3.29
N ILE A 162 -0.33 -10.55 4.25
CA ILE A 162 1.14 -10.43 4.39
C ILE A 162 1.77 -11.80 4.66
N ALA A 163 1.18 -12.62 5.53
CA ALA A 163 1.68 -13.98 5.80
C ALA A 163 1.68 -14.85 4.54
N LYS A 164 0.63 -14.78 3.71
CA LYS A 164 0.57 -15.49 2.43
C LYS A 164 1.61 -15.00 1.43
N LEU A 165 1.85 -13.69 1.35
CA LEU A 165 2.92 -13.15 0.51
C LEU A 165 4.30 -13.64 0.99
N ASN A 166 4.52 -13.77 2.29
CA ASN A 166 5.77 -14.31 2.83
C ASN A 166 5.95 -15.81 2.53
N GLU A 167 4.88 -16.61 2.58
CA GLU A 167 4.92 -18.01 2.14
C GLU A 167 5.30 -18.13 0.66
N LEU A 168 4.67 -17.33 -0.21
CA LEU A 168 5.00 -17.30 -1.64
C LEU A 168 6.46 -16.89 -1.88
N GLY A 169 6.95 -15.89 -1.14
CA GLY A 169 8.33 -15.42 -1.26
C GLY A 169 9.36 -16.50 -0.93
N LYS A 170 9.09 -17.35 0.06
CA LYS A 170 9.94 -18.49 0.40
C LYS A 170 9.89 -19.63 -0.61
N THR A 171 8.84 -19.68 -1.44
CA THR A 171 8.63 -20.76 -2.41
C THR A 171 9.20 -20.42 -3.79
N PHE A 172 9.24 -19.13 -4.13
CA PHE A 172 9.64 -18.63 -5.45
C PHE A 172 10.95 -17.82 -5.46
N GLY A 173 11.54 -17.53 -4.29
CA GLY A 173 12.86 -16.91 -4.13
C GLY A 173 13.89 -17.89 -3.61
#